data_AF-V5Y0T8-F1
#
_entry.id   AF-V5Y0T8-F1
#
_cell.length_a   1.000
_cell.length_b   1.000
_cell.length_c   1.000
_cell.angle_alpha   90.00
_cell.angle_beta   90.00
_cell.angle_gamma   90.00
#
_symmetry.space_group_name_H-M   'P 1'
#
loop_
_entity.id
_entity.type
_entity.pdbx_description
1 polymer ?
#
loop_
_entity_poly.entity_id
_entity_poly.type
_entity_poly.pdbx_seq_one_letter_code
_entity_poly.pdbx_strand_id
1 'polypeptide(L)'
;MKLLNTSAVREVAHQAISRRLNLKQSQTEFWSRFGISQACASRIECTSQVPAPVYILLRLYLSGRLQESDLAQTPRQSGRDQFLLNGSQHRHLPRTDLELAADVLEMKVDR
;
A
#
# COMPACT_ATOMS: atom_id res chain seq x y z
N MET A 1 -24.34 -5.19 -14.35
CA MET A 1 -23.26 -6.03 -13.80
C MET A 1 -23.90 -7.17 -13.02
N LYS A 2 -23.52 -8.43 -13.26
CA LYS A 2 -24.01 -9.56 -12.45
C LYS A 2 -23.43 -9.43 -11.03
N LEU A 3 -24.30 -9.31 -10.02
CA LEU A 3 -23.89 -9.35 -8.63
C LEU A 3 -23.27 -10.73 -8.37
N LEU A 4 -22.04 -10.76 -7.86
CA LEU A 4 -21.43 -12.01 -7.43
C LEU A 4 -22.28 -12.62 -6.32
N ASN A 5 -22.47 -13.94 -6.35
CA ASN A 5 -23.19 -14.63 -5.29
C ASN A 5 -22.45 -14.44 -3.96
N THR A 6 -23.08 -13.72 -3.03
CA THR A 6 -22.48 -13.35 -1.74
C THR A 6 -22.03 -14.56 -0.92
N SER A 7 -22.73 -15.70 -1.00
CA SER A 7 -22.31 -16.92 -0.29
C SER A 7 -21.02 -17.48 -0.88
N ALA A 8 -20.93 -17.57 -2.21
CA ALA A 8 -19.74 -18.05 -2.91
C ALA A 8 -18.52 -17.12 -2.67
N VAL A 9 -18.74 -15.80 -2.56
CA VAL A 9 -17.67 -14.85 -2.23
C VAL A 9 -17.12 -15.11 -0.83
N ARG A 10 -18.01 -15.29 0.16
CA ARG A 10 -17.61 -15.59 1.55
C ARG A 10 -16.88 -16.91 1.66
N GLU A 11 -17.35 -17.94 0.96
CA GLU A 11 -16.69 -19.25 0.94
C GLU A 11 -15.25 -19.14 0.44
N VAL A 12 -15.03 -18.44 -0.68
CA VAL A 12 -13.68 -18.21 -1.23
C VAL A 12 -12.83 -17.39 -0.26
N ALA A 13 -13.40 -16.39 0.41
CA ALA A 13 -12.69 -15.61 1.42
C ALA A 13 -12.22 -16.51 2.58
N HIS A 14 -13.10 -17.36 3.11
CA HIS A 14 -12.76 -18.29 4.18
C HIS A 14 -11.67 -19.28 3.75
N GLN A 15 -11.76 -19.86 2.54
CA GLN A 15 -10.72 -20.75 2.03
C GLN A 15 -9.36 -20.06 1.93
N ALA A 16 -9.32 -18.81 1.47
CA ALA A 16 -8.10 -18.02 1.42
C ALA A 16 -7.51 -17.76 2.81
N ILE A 17 -8.37 -17.41 3.80
CA ILE A 17 -7.96 -17.21 5.20
C ILE A 17 -7.42 -18.50 5.80
N SER A 18 -8.12 -19.62 5.63
CA SER A 18 -7.65 -20.92 6.10
C SER A 18 -6.32 -21.31 5.46
N ARG A 19 -6.15 -21.07 4.15
CA ARG A 19 -4.88 -21.32 3.46
C ARG A 19 -3.75 -20.47 4.04
N ARG A 20 -3.97 -19.17 4.27
CA ARG A 20 -2.99 -18.28 4.93
C ARG A 20 -2.57 -18.82 6.30
N LEU A 21 -3.54 -19.17 7.14
CA LEU A 21 -3.28 -19.65 8.50
C LEU A 21 -2.51 -20.97 8.49
N ASN A 22 -2.85 -21.90 7.59
CA ASN A 22 -2.13 -23.16 7.42
C ASN A 22 -0.67 -22.95 6.96
N LEU A 23 -0.42 -21.93 6.14
CA LEU A 23 0.92 -21.53 5.73
C LEU A 23 1.66 -20.69 6.80
N LYS A 24 1.00 -20.35 7.93
CA LYS A 24 1.53 -19.51 9.01
C LYS A 24 2.00 -18.13 8.55
N GLN A 25 1.37 -17.58 7.51
CA GLN A 25 1.76 -16.30 6.93
C GLN A 25 1.04 -15.13 7.60
N SER A 26 1.74 -14.00 7.73
CA SER A 26 1.11 -12.75 8.13
C SER A 26 0.09 -12.29 7.08
N GLN A 27 -0.83 -11.39 7.46
CA GLN A 27 -1.77 -10.79 6.51
C GLN A 27 -1.03 -10.09 5.36
N THR A 28 -0.01 -9.29 5.67
CA THR A 28 0.79 -8.59 4.66
C THR A 28 1.46 -9.56 3.70
N GLU A 29 2.12 -10.59 4.23
CA GLU A 29 2.80 -11.60 3.42
C GLU A 29 1.82 -12.30 2.48
N PHE A 30 0.65 -12.68 2.96
CA PHE A 30 -0.29 -13.43 2.14
C PHE A 30 -1.03 -12.59 1.11
N TRP A 31 -1.58 -11.47 1.55
CA TRP A 31 -2.50 -10.65 0.76
C TRP A 31 -1.78 -9.71 -0.21
N SER A 32 -0.50 -9.40 0.04
CA SER A 32 0.29 -8.55 -0.86
C SER A 32 0.38 -9.11 -2.28
N ARG A 33 0.37 -10.45 -2.45
CA ARG A 33 0.30 -11.14 -3.75
C ARG A 33 -0.84 -10.62 -4.63
N PHE A 34 -1.98 -10.29 -4.02
CA PHE A 34 -3.18 -9.81 -4.69
C PHE A 34 -3.29 -8.28 -4.70
N GLY A 35 -2.22 -7.56 -4.32
CA GLY A 35 -2.18 -6.08 -4.28
C GLY A 35 -2.88 -5.47 -3.08
N ILE A 36 -3.31 -6.31 -2.13
CA ILE A 36 -4.08 -5.91 -0.95
C ILE A 36 -3.12 -5.47 0.15
N SER A 37 -3.35 -4.27 0.70
CA SER A 37 -2.63 -3.76 1.86
C SER A 37 -3.07 -4.46 3.15
N GLN A 38 -2.26 -4.36 4.21
CA GLN A 38 -2.60 -4.98 5.50
C GLN A 38 -3.96 -4.50 6.05
N ALA A 39 -4.25 -3.19 5.99
CA ALA A 39 -5.53 -2.66 6.45
C ALA A 39 -6.73 -3.20 5.65
N CYS A 40 -6.57 -3.38 4.33
CA CYS A 40 -7.59 -3.96 3.48
C CYS A 40 -7.74 -5.47 3.75
N ALA A 41 -6.63 -6.19 3.94
CA ALA A 41 -6.62 -7.58 4.36
C ALA A 41 -7.37 -7.78 5.68
N SER A 42 -7.09 -6.97 6.70
CA SER A 42 -7.80 -7.02 7.98
C SER A 42 -9.32 -6.88 7.81
N ARG A 43 -9.78 -5.93 6.98
CA ARG A 43 -11.22 -5.77 6.68
C ARG A 43 -11.79 -6.99 5.97
N ILE A 44 -11.08 -7.55 4.99
CA ILE A 44 -11.51 -8.77 4.29
C ILE A 44 -11.65 -9.92 5.28
N GLU A 45 -10.67 -10.15 6.15
CA GLU A 45 -10.71 -11.26 7.10
C GLU A 45 -11.82 -11.12 8.15
N CYS A 46 -12.15 -9.89 8.57
CA CYS A 46 -13.25 -9.66 9.52
C CYS A 46 -14.64 -9.74 8.87
N THR A 47 -14.79 -9.26 7.63
CA THR A 47 -16.11 -9.10 6.99
C THR A 47 -16.43 -10.20 5.98
N SER A 48 -15.42 -10.92 5.52
CA SER A 48 -15.48 -11.85 4.39
C SER A 48 -16.06 -11.23 3.11
N GLN A 49 -15.93 -9.90 2.96
CA GLN A 49 -16.25 -9.20 1.73
C GLN A 49 -15.00 -9.03 0.89
N VAL A 50 -15.03 -9.51 -0.35
CA VAL A 50 -13.90 -9.48 -1.27
C VAL A 50 -14.28 -8.68 -2.52
N PRO A 51 -13.47 -7.70 -2.97
CA PRO A 51 -13.69 -7.02 -4.24
C PRO A 51 -13.72 -8.01 -5.41
N ALA A 52 -14.60 -7.78 -6.39
CA ALA A 52 -14.79 -8.71 -7.50
C ALA A 52 -13.49 -9.13 -8.24
N PRO A 53 -12.52 -8.24 -8.52
CA PRO A 53 -11.25 -8.64 -9.13
C PRO A 53 -10.45 -9.60 -8.25
N VAL A 54 -10.41 -9.33 -6.94
CA VAL A 54 -9.68 -10.16 -5.97
C VAL A 54 -10.34 -11.53 -5.82
N TYR A 55 -11.67 -11.59 -5.84
CA TYR A 55 -12.40 -12.86 -5.82
C TYR A 55 -12.01 -13.77 -7.00
N ILE A 56 -11.88 -13.21 -8.21
CA ILE A 56 -11.47 -13.97 -9.40
C ILE A 56 -10.04 -14.51 -9.21
N LEU A 57 -9.10 -13.67 -8.76
CA LEU A 57 -7.72 -14.09 -8.51
C LEU A 57 -7.62 -15.17 -7.44
N LEU A 58 -8.35 -15.02 -6.33
CA LEU A 58 -8.39 -16.03 -5.26
C LEU A 58 -8.91 -17.36 -5.79
N ARG A 59 -9.96 -17.36 -6.63
CA ARG A 59 -10.47 -18.61 -7.24
C ARG A 59 -9.45 -19.29 -8.13
N LEU A 60 -8.74 -18.52 -8.95
CA LEU A 60 -7.69 -19.07 -9.81
C LEU A 60 -6.55 -19.65 -8.98
N TYR A 61 -6.10 -18.91 -7.96
CA TYR A 61 -5.04 -19.33 -7.05
C TYR A 61 -5.41 -20.60 -6.26
N LEU A 62 -6.59 -20.62 -5.63
CA LEU A 62 -7.07 -21.77 -4.84
C LEU A 62 -7.34 -22.99 -5.72
N SER A 63 -7.67 -22.81 -7.01
CA SER A 63 -7.81 -23.90 -7.97
C SER A 63 -6.48 -24.43 -8.53
N GLY A 64 -5.35 -23.80 -8.20
CA GLY A 64 -4.03 -24.14 -8.72
C GLY A 64 -3.77 -23.70 -10.16
N ARG A 65 -4.70 -22.95 -10.78
CA ARG A 65 -4.54 -22.41 -12.14
C ARG A 65 -3.63 -21.19 -12.22
N LEU A 66 -3.31 -20.63 -11.07
CA LEU A 66 -2.49 -19.43 -10.94
C LEU A 66 -1.53 -19.69 -9.77
N GLN A 67 -0.24 -19.62 -10.07
CA GLN A 67 0.84 -19.92 -9.13
C GLN A 67 1.33 -18.65 -8.43
N GLU A 68 2.10 -18.82 -7.37
CA GLU A 68 2.67 -17.68 -6.64
C GLU A 68 3.61 -16.83 -7.52
N SER A 69 4.33 -17.45 -8.46
CA SER A 69 5.17 -16.77 -9.45
C SER A 69 4.37 -15.84 -10.37
N ASP A 70 3.11 -16.17 -10.65
CA ASP A 70 2.21 -15.36 -11.49
C ASP A 70 1.68 -14.13 -10.73
N LEU A 71 1.77 -14.15 -9.39
CA LEU A 71 1.33 -13.09 -8.49
C LEU A 71 2.48 -12.23 -7.95
N ALA A 72 3.73 -12.59 -8.29
CA ALA A 72 4.90 -11.92 -7.77
C ALA A 72 4.84 -10.42 -8.10
N GLN A 73 4.59 -9.61 -7.07
CA GLN A 73 4.76 -8.18 -7.19
C GLN A 73 6.23 -7.85 -7.00
N THR A 74 6.77 -7.12 -7.98
CA THR A 74 7.87 -6.20 -7.77
C THR A 74 7.65 -5.46 -6.46
N PRO A 75 8.66 -5.36 -5.56
CA PRO A 75 8.51 -4.64 -4.30
C PRO A 75 7.85 -3.30 -4.60
N ARG A 76 6.71 -3.03 -3.96
CA ARG A 76 6.15 -1.68 -4.01
C ARG A 76 7.26 -0.76 -3.53
N GLN A 77 7.79 0.06 -4.45
CA GLN A 77 8.56 1.24 -4.14
C GLN A 77 7.63 2.05 -3.24
N SER A 78 7.81 1.85 -1.93
CA SER A 78 7.07 2.60 -0.94
C SER A 78 7.45 4.04 -1.23
N GLY A 79 6.51 4.84 -1.69
CA GLY A 79 6.71 6.28 -1.95
C GLY A 79 7.03 7.08 -0.68
N ARG A 80 7.58 6.43 0.35
CA ARG A 80 8.22 7.02 1.51
C ARG A 80 9.73 7.24 1.29
N ASP A 81 10.35 6.55 0.33
CA ASP A 81 11.79 6.68 0.06
C ASP A 81 12.12 7.44 -1.23
N GLN A 82 11.13 7.96 -1.96
CA GLN A 82 11.39 8.83 -3.12
C GLN A 82 11.77 10.26 -2.73
N PHE A 83 11.72 10.60 -1.43
CA PHE A 83 12.09 11.92 -0.92
C PHE A 83 13.52 12.03 -0.39
N LEU A 84 14.29 10.93 -0.31
CA LEU A 84 15.65 10.96 0.25
C LEU A 84 16.77 10.72 -0.77
N LEU A 85 16.46 10.54 -2.05
CA LEU A 85 17.46 10.34 -3.12
C LEU A 85 17.34 11.36 -4.27
N ASN A 86 16.96 12.59 -3.95
CA ASN A 86 17.22 13.77 -4.79
C ASN A 86 17.76 14.89 -3.90
N GLY A 87 19.00 14.67 -3.42
CA GLY A 87 19.85 15.79 -3.01
C GLY A 87 20.11 16.68 -4.22
N SER A 88 20.07 17.99 -3.99
CA SER A 88 20.50 19.05 -4.93
C SER A 88 19.50 19.52 -5.98
N GLN A 89 18.32 19.99 -5.55
CA GLN A 89 17.78 21.23 -6.13
C GLN A 89 17.28 22.15 -5.01
N HIS A 90 17.99 23.26 -4.83
CA HIS A 90 17.58 24.41 -4.04
C HIS A 90 16.16 24.82 -4.44
N ARG A 91 15.17 24.52 -3.59
CA ARG A 91 13.92 25.29 -3.59
C ARG A 91 14.15 26.54 -2.77
N HIS A 92 14.33 27.66 -3.46
CA HIS A 92 14.20 28.98 -2.88
C HIS A 92 12.75 29.12 -2.40
N LEU A 93 12.53 29.03 -1.10
CA LEU A 93 11.28 29.46 -0.46
C LEU A 93 11.21 30.99 -0.63
N PRO A 94 10.06 31.56 -1.04
CA PRO A 94 9.91 33.00 -0.99
C PRO A 94 9.99 33.44 0.46
N ARG A 95 11.06 34.17 0.81
CA ARG A 95 11.20 34.86 2.09
C ARG A 95 9.94 35.72 2.27
N THR A 96 9.25 35.56 3.39
CA THR A 96 8.17 36.49 3.75
C THR A 96 8.80 37.82 4.13
N ASP A 97 8.08 38.92 3.88
CA ASP A 97 8.56 40.30 4.10
C ASP A 97 9.03 40.58 5.54
N LEU A 98 8.72 39.69 6.49
CA LEU A 98 9.14 39.78 7.89
C LEU A 98 10.61 39.35 8.11
N GLU A 99 11.16 38.47 7.26
CA GLU A 99 12.52 37.92 7.45
C GLU A 99 13.60 38.84 6.86
N LEU A 100 13.24 39.69 5.90
CA LEU A 100 14.16 40.67 5.28
C LEU A 100 14.54 41.82 6.23
N ALA A 101 13.70 42.10 7.23
CA ALA A 101 13.95 43.15 8.21
C ALA A 101 15.01 42.76 9.26
N ALA A 102 15.21 41.47 9.50
CA ALA A 102 16.20 40.98 10.46
C ALA A 102 17.64 41.13 9.93
N ASP A 103 17.86 40.86 8.63
CA ASP A 103 19.19 40.97 8.00
C ASP A 103 19.66 42.44 7.83
N VAL A 104 18.74 43.42 7.74
CA VAL A 104 19.10 44.83 7.53
C VAL A 104 19.60 45.51 8.82
N LEU A 105 19.20 45.01 9.99
CA LEU A 105 19.55 45.61 11.29
C LEU A 105 20.89 45.12 11.86
N GLU A 106 21.49 44.05 11.33
CA GLU A 106 22.75 43.50 11.86
C GLU A 106 24.03 43.98 11.15
N MET A 107 23.94 45.03 10.30
CA MET A 107 25.09 45.49 9.50
C MET A 107 25.50 46.96 9.70
N LYS A 108 25.21 47.56 10.86
CA LYS A 108 25.83 48.82 11.32
C LYS A 108 25.85 48.93 12.85
N VAL A 109 26.85 48.38 13.52
CA VAL A 109 27.70 49.04 14.55
C VAL A 109 28.91 48.13 14.76
N ASP A 110 29.92 48.29 13.91
CA ASP A 110 31.31 47.96 14.23
C ASP A 110 32.19 48.85 13.34
N ARG A 111 32.27 50.13 13.74
CA ARG A 111 33.37 51.06 13.48
C ARG A 111 33.31 52.20 14.49
#